data_AF-A0A6I3FMV3-F1
#
_entry.id   AF-A0A6I3FMV3-F1
#
_cell.length_a   1.000
_cell.length_b   1.000
_cell.length_c   1.000
_cell.angle_alpha   90.00
_cell.angle_beta   90.00
_cell.angle_gamma   90.00
#
_symmetry.space_group_name_H-M   'P 1'
#
loop_
_entity.id
_entity.type
_entity.pdbx_description
1 polymer ?
#
loop_
_entity_poly.entity_id
_entity_poly.type
_entity_poly.pdbx_seq_one_letter_code
_entity_poly.pdbx_strand_id
1 'polypeptide(L)'
;MSTQNKSPKSSGRPVRSLAILALIMLGLLATAMIQGATTVKLGLDLRGGTSVTLQPRASNDSNQVTAKAIDTAVEIIRQRVNSLGVAESEVTAQGSGTNRQIVISVPGDSGRRVVDLVGQTAELRFRQVLAQTGPTAGNGSDTATPVAGVTAEVNARFAALDCTNPANLQGTGADAPTDIVIACERDGTSKYILAAAEVLGTQVAKAQYGVDSTSGTQYVVSLTFNGDGTKAFAALTTRVTSLPSPLNQVAIVLDGLVVSAPSINEAIPSGSAEITGNFTRVEAEDLANVLKYGALPLAFDRGEVQQVSPTLGADQLEAGLLAGAIGLILVFLFSLIYYRALGLVTVGSLIVAGALLYLSVLVLGEAIGFTLTLAGIAGAIVSIGITADSFIVYFERIRDEAREGRTLRSAVESGWVKARHTIIVADTVSILAAVLLYFFAVGGVRGFAFTLGLVTIIDLLVVFIFTKPLVTLIAKTHFFSSGHPASGFSAKSIGSKQPIKQEKQVTTEGMEG
;
A
#
# COMPACT_ATOMS: atom_id res chain seq x y z
N MET A 1 -56.09 13.57 32.71
CA MET A 1 -55.32 12.31 32.55
C MET A 1 -53.84 12.64 32.65
N SER A 2 -53.24 12.39 33.82
CA SER A 2 -51.80 12.53 34.05
C SER A 2 -51.09 11.32 33.47
N THR A 3 -50.42 11.49 32.33
CA THR A 3 -49.53 10.47 31.79
C THR A 3 -48.39 10.26 32.78
N GLN A 4 -48.38 9.11 33.47
CA GLN A 4 -47.23 8.70 34.28
C GLN A 4 -46.01 8.59 33.38
N ASN A 5 -45.03 9.48 33.59
CA ASN A 5 -43.69 9.35 33.01
C ASN A 5 -43.05 8.08 33.58
N LYS A 6 -43.20 6.96 32.87
CA LYS A 6 -42.49 5.72 33.16
C LYS A 6 -41.00 6.00 32.96
N SER A 7 -40.26 6.06 34.07
CA SER A 7 -38.81 6.25 34.03
C SER A 7 -38.19 5.07 33.24
N PRO A 8 -37.43 5.32 32.16
CA PRO A 8 -36.87 4.25 31.36
C PRO A 8 -35.95 3.39 32.24
N LYS A 9 -36.22 2.08 32.27
CA LYS A 9 -35.43 1.10 33.03
C LYS A 9 -34.02 1.05 32.42
N SER A 10 -33.04 1.57 33.14
CA SER A 10 -31.61 1.49 32.76
C SER A 10 -31.17 0.03 32.66
N SER A 11 -30.84 -0.44 31.45
CA SER A 11 -30.43 -1.84 31.22
C SER A 11 -28.92 -2.04 31.09
N GLY A 12 -28.11 -0.98 31.12
CA GLY A 12 -26.65 -1.07 31.02
C GLY A 12 -25.96 -0.72 32.33
N ARG A 13 -25.26 -1.67 32.96
CA ARG A 13 -24.33 -1.37 34.06
C ARG A 13 -23.14 -0.59 33.48
N PRO A 14 -22.96 0.72 33.77
CA PRO A 14 -21.97 1.56 33.10
C PRO A 14 -20.53 1.04 33.23
N VAL A 15 -20.23 0.37 34.35
CA VAL A 15 -18.93 -0.29 34.60
C VAL A 15 -18.64 -1.41 33.60
N ARG A 16 -19.67 -2.14 33.12
CA ARG A 16 -19.47 -3.20 32.12
C ARG A 16 -19.02 -2.64 30.78
N SER A 17 -19.59 -1.52 30.34
CA SER A 17 -19.18 -0.87 29.09
C SER A 17 -17.72 -0.42 29.16
N LEU A 18 -17.31 0.23 30.26
CA LEU A 18 -15.92 0.62 30.46
C LEU A 18 -14.96 -0.58 30.52
N ALA A 19 -15.39 -1.70 31.12
CA ALA A 19 -14.61 -2.94 31.11
C ALA A 19 -14.47 -3.52 29.69
N ILE A 20 -15.53 -3.47 28.87
CA ILE A 20 -15.48 -3.89 27.46
C ILE A 20 -14.49 -3.03 26.68
N LEU A 21 -14.50 -1.70 26.87
CA LEU A 21 -13.53 -0.81 26.23
C LEU A 21 -12.09 -1.16 26.63
N ALA A 22 -11.85 -1.39 27.91
CA ALA A 22 -10.53 -1.79 28.39
C ALA A 22 -10.09 -3.12 27.76
N LEU A 23 -11.00 -4.08 27.61
CA LEU A 23 -10.72 -5.33 26.90
C LEU A 23 -10.42 -5.13 25.41
N ILE A 24 -11.13 -4.23 24.72
CA ILE A 24 -10.85 -3.89 23.32
C ILE A 24 -9.45 -3.28 23.18
N MET A 25 -9.12 -2.30 24.04
CA MET A 25 -7.80 -1.67 24.07
C MET A 25 -6.68 -2.68 24.34
N LEU A 26 -6.87 -3.54 25.35
CA LEU A 26 -5.91 -4.61 25.66
C LEU A 26 -5.80 -5.63 24.52
N GLY A 27 -6.90 -5.95 23.85
CA GLY A 27 -6.91 -6.82 22.67
C GLY A 27 -6.09 -6.22 21.53
N LEU A 28 -6.31 -4.96 21.20
CA LEU A 28 -5.54 -4.24 20.17
C LEU A 28 -4.05 -4.17 20.54
N LEU A 29 -3.73 -3.83 21.79
CA LEU A 29 -2.35 -3.79 22.28
C LEU A 29 -1.68 -5.17 22.24
N ALA A 30 -2.38 -6.24 22.62
CA ALA A 30 -1.87 -7.59 22.52
C ALA A 30 -1.62 -7.99 21.06
N THR A 31 -2.54 -7.68 20.15
CA THR A 31 -2.36 -7.97 18.72
C THR A 31 -1.20 -7.20 18.11
N ALA A 32 -1.02 -5.94 18.51
CA ALA A 32 0.11 -5.10 18.13
C ALA A 32 1.45 -5.72 18.56
N MET A 33 1.55 -6.12 19.83
CA MET A 33 2.74 -6.76 20.37
C MET A 33 3.04 -8.12 19.70
N ILE A 34 2.02 -8.92 19.43
CA ILE A 34 2.16 -10.21 18.72
C ILE A 34 2.68 -10.00 17.30
N GLN A 35 2.25 -8.93 16.63
CA GLN A 35 2.70 -8.59 15.27
C GLN A 35 4.07 -7.90 15.24
N GLY A 36 4.66 -7.56 16.39
CA GLY A 36 5.90 -6.77 16.46
C GLY A 36 5.72 -5.32 16.01
N ALA A 37 4.47 -4.85 15.90
CA ALA A 37 4.14 -3.50 15.47
C ALA A 37 4.53 -2.52 16.58
N THR A 38 5.63 -1.79 16.40
CA THR A 38 6.16 -0.84 17.40
C THR A 38 6.18 0.60 16.90
N THR A 39 6.11 0.78 15.57
CA THR A 39 6.13 2.09 14.92
C THR A 39 5.01 2.19 13.90
N VAL A 40 4.51 3.41 13.68
CA VAL A 40 3.52 3.67 12.62
C VAL A 40 4.23 3.67 11.27
N LYS A 41 3.78 2.82 10.35
CA LYS A 41 4.22 2.88 8.96
C LYS A 41 3.72 4.18 8.34
N LEU A 42 4.62 4.97 7.77
CA LEU A 42 4.29 6.25 7.15
C LEU A 42 4.30 6.08 5.64
N GLY A 43 3.45 6.83 4.96
CA GLY A 43 3.39 6.89 3.51
C GLY A 43 4.60 7.57 2.90
N LEU A 44 4.75 7.40 1.59
CA LEU A 44 5.83 7.98 0.80
C LEU A 44 5.88 9.51 0.89
N ASP A 45 4.72 10.15 1.02
CA ASP A 45 4.58 11.60 1.16
C ASP A 45 5.16 12.14 2.48
N LEU A 46 5.34 11.28 3.49
CA LEU A 46 5.93 11.65 4.78
C LEU A 46 7.35 11.12 4.96
N ARG A 47 7.69 9.94 4.41
CA ARG A 47 9.04 9.36 4.49
C ARG A 47 9.97 9.81 3.35
N GLY A 48 9.40 10.29 2.25
CA GLY A 48 10.10 10.50 1.00
C GLY A 48 10.44 9.19 0.28
N GLY A 49 10.54 9.27 -1.04
CA GLY A 49 10.97 8.18 -1.91
C GLY A 49 10.39 8.29 -3.31
N THR A 50 10.35 7.16 -4.02
CA THR A 50 9.83 7.07 -5.40
C THR A 50 8.61 6.14 -5.45
N SER A 51 7.50 6.61 -6.01
CA SER A 51 6.32 5.82 -6.35
C SER A 51 6.18 5.73 -7.86
N VAL A 52 5.85 4.54 -8.36
CA VAL A 52 5.47 4.33 -9.75
C VAL A 52 4.27 3.42 -9.82
N THR A 53 3.36 3.81 -10.72
CA THR A 53 2.19 3.03 -11.07
C THR A 53 2.47 2.26 -12.36
N LEU A 54 2.32 0.94 -12.32
CA LEU A 54 2.44 0.04 -13.46
C LEU A 54 1.05 -0.38 -13.92
N GLN A 55 0.69 -0.06 -15.16
CA GLN A 55 -0.56 -0.47 -15.78
C GLN A 55 -0.33 -1.77 -16.56
N PRO A 56 -1.02 -2.88 -16.27
CA PRO A 56 -0.87 -4.10 -17.04
C PRO A 56 -1.32 -3.90 -18.49
N ARG A 57 -0.50 -4.39 -19.41
CA ARG A 57 -0.81 -4.54 -20.84
C ARG A 57 -0.86 -6.04 -21.16
N ALA A 58 -1.88 -6.46 -21.90
CA ALA A 58 -1.90 -7.79 -22.50
C ALA A 58 -0.80 -7.85 -23.57
N SER A 59 0.20 -8.72 -23.38
CA SER A 59 1.31 -8.83 -24.33
C SER A 59 0.90 -9.56 -25.62
N ASN A 60 -0.06 -10.51 -25.56
CA ASN A 60 -0.61 -11.27 -26.70
C ASN A 60 -1.98 -11.90 -26.35
N ASP A 61 -2.71 -12.44 -27.35
CA ASP A 61 -4.04 -13.10 -27.22
C ASP A 61 -4.09 -14.24 -26.17
N SER A 62 -2.95 -14.83 -25.82
CA SER A 62 -2.82 -15.88 -24.80
C SER A 62 -2.65 -15.35 -23.36
N ASN A 63 -2.31 -14.07 -23.19
CA ASN A 63 -2.04 -13.43 -21.89
C ASN A 63 -3.12 -12.40 -21.54
N GLN A 64 -4.35 -12.89 -21.33
CA GLN A 64 -5.42 -12.05 -20.80
C GLN A 64 -5.05 -11.52 -19.40
N VAL A 65 -5.32 -10.24 -19.15
CA VAL A 65 -5.12 -9.61 -17.85
C VAL A 65 -6.11 -10.21 -16.85
N THR A 66 -5.67 -11.22 -16.10
CA THR A 66 -6.46 -11.88 -15.05
C THR A 66 -6.00 -11.43 -13.67
N ALA A 67 -6.91 -11.45 -12.68
CA ALA A 67 -6.57 -11.10 -11.30
C ALA A 67 -5.40 -11.96 -10.76
N LYS A 68 -5.39 -13.27 -11.10
CA LYS A 68 -4.32 -14.19 -10.71
C LYS A 68 -2.96 -13.82 -11.32
N ALA A 69 -2.93 -13.36 -12.57
CA ALA A 69 -1.70 -12.90 -13.21
C ALA A 69 -1.15 -11.63 -12.54
N ILE A 70 -2.04 -10.70 -12.17
CA ILE A 70 -1.66 -9.49 -11.43
C ILE A 70 -1.12 -9.84 -10.04
N ASP A 71 -1.77 -10.75 -9.30
CA ASP A 71 -1.30 -11.16 -7.97
C ASP A 71 0.06 -11.88 -8.05
N THR A 72 0.27 -12.68 -9.09
CA THR A 72 1.58 -13.32 -9.35
C THR A 72 2.64 -12.26 -9.69
N ALA A 73 2.30 -11.25 -10.49
CA ALA A 73 3.21 -10.15 -10.81
C ALA A 73 3.56 -9.33 -9.55
N VAL A 74 2.60 -9.05 -8.67
CA VAL A 74 2.84 -8.36 -7.39
C VAL A 74 3.83 -9.14 -6.53
N GLU A 75 3.70 -10.47 -6.46
CA GLU A 75 4.61 -11.31 -5.68
C GLU A 75 6.03 -11.31 -6.27
N ILE A 76 6.18 -11.43 -7.59
CA ILE A 76 7.50 -11.37 -8.25
C ILE A 76 8.14 -9.99 -8.03
N ILE A 77 7.38 -8.91 -8.23
CA ILE A 77 7.87 -7.53 -8.01
C ILE A 77 8.31 -7.37 -6.55
N ARG A 78 7.50 -7.83 -5.59
CA ARG A 78 7.84 -7.77 -4.16
C ARG A 78 9.14 -8.51 -3.85
N GLN A 79 9.32 -9.71 -4.39
CA GLN A 79 10.56 -10.48 -4.22
C GLN A 79 11.77 -9.76 -4.83
N ARG A 80 11.62 -9.16 -6.01
CA ARG A 80 12.67 -8.35 -6.65
C ARG A 80 13.04 -7.12 -5.82
N VAL A 81 12.05 -6.35 -5.35
CA VAL A 81 12.35 -5.15 -4.53
C VAL A 81 13.03 -5.56 -3.22
N ASN A 82 12.57 -6.62 -2.55
CA ASN A 82 13.20 -7.15 -1.34
C ASN A 82 14.65 -7.61 -1.59
N SER A 83 14.92 -8.19 -2.76
CA SER A 83 16.26 -8.66 -3.12
C SER A 83 17.26 -7.54 -3.36
N LEU A 84 16.77 -6.37 -3.77
CA LEU A 84 17.57 -5.16 -3.93
C LEU A 84 17.93 -4.50 -2.59
N GLY A 85 17.56 -5.13 -1.46
CA GLY A 85 17.90 -4.65 -0.13
C GLY A 85 17.12 -3.42 0.32
N VAL A 86 16.03 -3.06 -0.39
CA VAL A 86 15.18 -1.95 0.01
C VAL A 86 14.24 -2.41 1.11
N ALA A 87 14.58 -2.03 2.34
CA ALA A 87 13.69 -2.20 3.48
C ALA A 87 12.40 -1.38 3.29
N GLU A 88 11.28 -1.92 3.75
CA GLU A 88 9.98 -1.22 3.81
C GLU A 88 9.39 -0.79 2.45
N SER A 89 9.78 -1.44 1.36
CA SER A 89 9.10 -1.24 0.08
C SER A 89 7.66 -1.76 0.12
N GLU A 90 6.74 -1.00 -0.50
CA GLU A 90 5.33 -1.37 -0.58
C GLU A 90 4.96 -1.65 -2.03
N VAL A 91 4.43 -2.85 -2.29
CA VAL A 91 3.91 -3.26 -3.60
C VAL A 91 2.45 -3.66 -3.42
N THR A 92 1.55 -2.84 -3.96
CA THR A 92 0.10 -3.05 -3.86
C THR A 92 -0.55 -3.01 -5.23
N ALA A 93 -1.57 -3.84 -5.44
CA ALA A 93 -2.45 -3.72 -6.59
C ALA A 93 -3.65 -2.82 -6.22
N GLN A 94 -3.82 -1.73 -6.95
CA GLN A 94 -4.88 -0.74 -6.78
C GLN A 94 -5.92 -0.84 -7.89
N GLY A 95 -7.21 -0.71 -7.56
CA GLY A 95 -8.33 -0.86 -8.50
C GLY A 95 -9.06 -2.21 -8.37
N SER A 96 -10.02 -2.45 -9.28
CA SER A 96 -10.84 -3.66 -9.30
C SER A 96 -10.94 -4.25 -10.72
N GLY A 97 -11.06 -5.57 -10.81
CA GLY A 97 -11.17 -6.29 -12.09
C GLY A 97 -9.87 -6.28 -12.91
N THR A 98 -10.00 -6.13 -14.23
CA THR A 98 -8.90 -6.18 -15.22
C THR A 98 -8.08 -4.89 -15.29
N ASN A 99 -8.56 -3.78 -14.70
CA ASN A 99 -7.89 -2.48 -14.72
C ASN A 99 -7.07 -2.23 -13.44
N ARG A 100 -6.74 -3.28 -12.68
CA ARG A 100 -5.88 -3.17 -11.50
C ARG A 100 -4.48 -2.69 -11.91
N GLN A 101 -4.03 -1.59 -11.32
CA GLN A 101 -2.69 -1.06 -11.46
C GLN A 101 -1.81 -1.57 -10.32
N ILE A 102 -0.52 -1.81 -10.56
CA ILE A 102 0.43 -2.13 -9.50
C ILE A 102 1.14 -0.84 -9.09
N VAL A 103 0.96 -0.40 -7.86
CA VAL A 103 1.67 0.75 -7.31
C VAL A 103 2.82 0.23 -6.47
N ILE A 104 4.03 0.67 -6.83
CA ILE A 104 5.28 0.33 -6.18
C ILE A 104 5.79 1.60 -5.50
N SER A 105 5.96 1.56 -4.20
CA SER A 105 6.53 2.66 -3.41
C SER A 105 7.83 2.19 -2.77
N VAL A 106 8.92 2.85 -3.14
CA VAL A 106 10.27 2.58 -2.67
C VAL A 106 10.73 3.78 -1.84
N PRO A 107 10.95 3.64 -0.53
CA PRO A 107 11.46 4.73 0.29
C PRO A 107 12.89 5.11 -0.11
N GLY A 108 13.25 6.38 0.08
CA GLY A 108 14.61 6.88 -0.13
C GLY A 108 14.96 7.33 -1.56
N ASP A 109 16.23 7.67 -1.75
CA ASP A 109 16.77 8.35 -2.93
C ASP A 109 17.15 7.39 -4.08
N SER A 110 17.40 6.12 -3.79
CA SER A 110 17.69 5.06 -4.78
C SER A 110 16.45 4.54 -5.52
N GLY A 111 15.26 5.07 -5.20
CA GLY A 111 13.97 4.54 -5.66
C GLY A 111 13.80 4.47 -7.19
N ARG A 112 14.35 5.41 -7.96
CA ARG A 112 14.24 5.38 -9.43
C ARG A 112 14.87 4.13 -10.05
N ARG A 113 16.12 3.83 -9.69
CA ARG A 113 16.82 2.63 -10.20
C ARG A 113 16.08 1.36 -9.80
N VAL A 114 15.65 1.27 -8.54
CA VAL A 114 14.93 0.10 -8.04
C VAL A 114 13.65 -0.11 -8.84
N VAL A 115 12.90 0.97 -9.08
CA VAL A 115 11.67 0.89 -9.87
C VAL A 115 11.94 0.50 -11.33
N ASP A 116 13.00 1.04 -11.93
CA ASP A 116 13.37 0.72 -13.31
C ASP A 116 13.67 -0.77 -13.50
N LEU A 117 14.25 -1.41 -12.48
CA LEU A 117 14.58 -2.84 -12.49
C LEU A 117 13.37 -3.73 -12.24
N VAL A 118 12.52 -3.36 -11.28
CA VAL A 118 11.37 -4.20 -10.92
C VAL A 118 10.23 -4.11 -11.93
N GLY A 119 10.15 -3.02 -12.70
CA GLY A 119 9.18 -2.85 -13.77
C GLY A 119 9.55 -3.55 -15.09
N GLN A 120 10.72 -4.19 -15.19
CA GLN A 120 11.09 -4.98 -16.38
C GLN A 120 10.38 -6.33 -16.40
N THR A 121 9.91 -6.79 -17.56
CA THR A 121 9.35 -8.13 -17.72
C THR A 121 10.40 -9.19 -17.46
N ALA A 122 11.63 -8.99 -17.94
CA ALA A 122 12.75 -9.90 -17.82
C ALA A 122 12.55 -11.25 -18.51
N GLU A 123 11.97 -11.23 -19.70
CA GLU A 123 11.81 -12.43 -20.49
C GLU A 123 13.13 -12.85 -21.12
N LEU A 124 13.79 -13.83 -20.49
CA LEU A 124 15.04 -14.42 -20.95
C LEU A 124 14.79 -15.53 -21.98
N ARG A 125 15.51 -15.50 -23.10
CA ARG A 125 15.45 -16.51 -24.16
C ARG A 125 16.82 -16.79 -24.73
N PHE A 126 17.10 -18.06 -25.02
CA PHE A 126 18.28 -18.47 -25.78
C PHE A 126 17.86 -18.83 -27.19
N ARG A 127 18.46 -18.16 -28.17
CA ARG A 127 18.15 -18.32 -29.60
C ARG A 127 19.43 -18.52 -30.38
N GLN A 128 19.41 -19.43 -31.35
CA GLN A 128 20.52 -19.54 -32.31
C GLN A 128 20.60 -18.28 -33.17
N VAL A 129 21.80 -17.75 -33.38
CA VAL A 129 22.03 -16.65 -34.33
C VAL A 129 22.01 -17.21 -35.74
N LEU A 130 21.16 -16.66 -36.61
CA LEU A 130 21.08 -17.01 -38.03
C LEU A 130 21.86 -16.04 -38.91
N ALA A 131 21.94 -14.77 -38.49
CA ALA A 131 22.73 -13.73 -39.14
C ALA A 131 23.12 -12.65 -38.14
N GLN A 132 24.27 -12.00 -38.39
CA GLN A 132 24.79 -10.88 -37.62
C GLN A 132 25.39 -9.87 -38.60
N THR A 133 25.12 -8.58 -38.40
CA THR A 133 25.80 -7.49 -39.11
C THR A 133 25.90 -6.24 -38.21
N GLY A 134 26.58 -5.21 -38.71
CA GLY A 134 26.71 -3.92 -38.04
C GLY A 134 25.37 -3.21 -37.80
N PRO A 135 25.36 -2.12 -37.03
CA PRO A 135 24.15 -1.62 -36.39
C PRO A 135 23.27 -0.77 -37.30
N THR A 136 23.80 -0.27 -38.41
CA THR A 136 23.11 0.66 -39.31
C THR A 136 22.12 -0.04 -40.23
N ALA A 137 21.07 0.68 -40.64
CA ALA A 137 20.24 0.26 -41.75
C ALA A 137 21.09 0.13 -43.03
N GLY A 138 20.97 -1.00 -43.72
CA GLY A 138 21.74 -1.31 -44.92
C GLY A 138 20.97 -0.94 -46.20
N ASN A 139 21.69 -0.58 -47.27
CA ASN A 139 21.12 -0.34 -48.60
C ASN A 139 20.83 -1.65 -49.35
N GLY A 140 20.06 -2.57 -48.75
CA GLY A 140 19.61 -3.81 -49.39
C GLY A 140 20.69 -4.83 -49.79
N SER A 141 21.98 -4.55 -49.57
CA SER A 141 23.11 -5.44 -49.85
C SER A 141 23.51 -6.34 -48.68
N ASP A 142 23.04 -6.03 -47.46
CA ASP A 142 23.24 -6.84 -46.25
C ASP A 142 22.23 -8.01 -46.18
N THR A 143 21.95 -8.63 -47.33
CA THR A 143 21.18 -9.87 -47.36
C THR A 143 21.98 -10.94 -46.64
N ALA A 144 21.50 -11.35 -45.46
CA ALA A 144 21.92 -12.60 -44.85
C ALA A 144 21.79 -13.71 -45.91
N THR A 145 22.87 -14.47 -46.14
CA THR A 145 22.83 -15.65 -47.00
C THR A 145 21.65 -16.51 -46.53
N PRO A 146 20.75 -16.99 -47.40
CA PRO A 146 19.52 -17.65 -46.97
C PRO A 146 19.86 -18.93 -46.20
N VAL A 147 19.90 -18.82 -44.88
CA VAL A 147 19.89 -19.93 -43.95
C VAL A 147 18.46 -20.47 -43.92
N ALA A 148 18.31 -21.79 -43.88
CA ALA A 148 17.00 -22.44 -43.89
C ALA A 148 16.08 -21.85 -42.80
N GLY A 149 14.91 -21.31 -43.22
CA GLY A 149 13.91 -20.72 -42.33
C GLY A 149 13.80 -19.19 -42.38
N VAL A 150 14.78 -18.47 -42.95
CA VAL A 150 14.71 -17.00 -43.07
C VAL A 150 13.96 -16.61 -44.35
N THR A 151 12.81 -15.94 -44.21
CA THR A 151 12.00 -15.47 -45.34
C THR A 151 12.54 -14.15 -45.91
N ALA A 152 12.14 -13.82 -47.15
CA ALA A 152 12.49 -12.53 -47.77
C ALA A 152 11.98 -11.32 -46.95
N GLU A 153 10.86 -11.48 -46.26
CA GLU A 153 10.29 -10.45 -45.39
C GLU A 153 11.17 -10.21 -44.14
N VAL A 154 11.66 -11.28 -43.50
CA VAL A 154 12.58 -11.17 -42.37
C VAL A 154 13.87 -10.46 -42.78
N ASN A 155 14.42 -10.81 -43.95
CA ASN A 155 15.60 -10.14 -44.49
C ASN A 155 15.36 -8.65 -44.78
N ALA A 156 14.19 -8.28 -45.30
CA ALA A 156 13.84 -6.88 -45.53
C ALA A 156 13.74 -6.09 -44.22
N ARG A 157 13.09 -6.66 -43.19
CA ARG A 157 13.01 -6.05 -41.85
C ARG A 157 14.40 -5.94 -41.19
N PHE A 158 15.26 -6.94 -41.35
CA PHE A 158 16.63 -6.93 -40.83
C PHE A 158 17.49 -5.87 -41.52
N ALA A 159 17.37 -5.72 -42.84
CA ALA A 159 18.05 -4.65 -43.58
C ALA A 159 17.61 -3.26 -43.12
N ALA A 160 16.30 -3.08 -42.88
CA ALA A 160 15.71 -1.80 -42.45
C ALA A 160 15.96 -1.45 -40.98
N LEU A 161 16.25 -2.43 -40.11
CA LEU A 161 16.50 -2.19 -38.69
C LEU A 161 17.78 -1.38 -38.49
N ASP A 162 17.67 -0.29 -37.74
CA ASP A 162 18.76 0.61 -37.36
C ASP A 162 18.90 0.66 -35.84
N CYS A 163 19.92 0.01 -35.31
CA CYS A 163 20.20 -0.06 -33.88
C CYS A 163 20.87 1.21 -33.33
N THR A 164 21.20 2.18 -34.18
CA THR A 164 21.64 3.51 -33.71
C THR A 164 20.46 4.37 -33.25
N ASN A 165 19.23 4.01 -33.65
CA ASN A 165 18.02 4.68 -33.20
C ASN A 165 17.62 4.19 -31.79
N PRO A 166 17.57 5.06 -30.77
CA PRO A 166 17.21 4.67 -29.40
C PRO A 166 15.83 4.03 -29.28
N ALA A 167 14.89 4.31 -30.20
CA ALA A 167 13.57 3.68 -30.21
C ALA A 167 13.64 2.15 -30.43
N ASN A 168 14.63 1.69 -31.20
CA ASN A 168 14.83 0.27 -31.49
C ASN A 168 15.56 -0.48 -30.36
N LEU A 169 16.10 0.26 -29.38
CA LEU A 169 16.77 -0.27 -28.19
C LEU A 169 15.86 -0.34 -26.96
N GLN A 170 14.55 -0.11 -27.12
CA GLN A 170 13.61 -0.15 -25.99
C GLN A 170 13.15 -1.57 -25.63
N GLY A 171 13.28 -2.53 -26.55
CA GLY A 171 12.75 -3.89 -26.39
C GLY A 171 11.22 -3.92 -26.47
N THR A 172 10.66 -4.93 -27.11
CA THR A 172 9.19 -5.05 -27.27
C THR A 172 8.57 -5.95 -26.19
N GLY A 173 9.35 -6.88 -25.62
CA GLY A 173 8.87 -7.86 -24.62
C GLY A 173 7.66 -8.69 -25.07
N ALA A 174 7.35 -8.69 -26.39
CA ALA A 174 6.10 -9.22 -26.95
C ALA A 174 6.33 -10.36 -27.95
N ASP A 175 7.59 -10.69 -28.25
CA ASP A 175 7.90 -11.72 -29.26
C ASP A 175 7.43 -13.09 -28.77
N ALA A 176 6.94 -13.98 -29.64
CA ALA A 176 6.63 -15.35 -29.23
C ALA A 176 7.89 -16.23 -29.22
N PRO A 177 7.94 -17.28 -28.38
CA PRO A 177 9.07 -18.23 -28.38
C PRO A 177 9.29 -18.91 -29.74
N THR A 178 8.23 -19.16 -30.50
CA THR A 178 8.27 -19.87 -31.79
C THR A 178 8.74 -19.01 -32.95
N ASP A 179 8.74 -17.69 -32.79
CA ASP A 179 8.96 -16.77 -33.89
C ASP A 179 10.45 -16.57 -34.16
N ILE A 180 10.78 -16.31 -35.42
CA ILE A 180 12.08 -15.76 -35.80
C ILE A 180 12.06 -14.27 -35.47
N VAL A 181 13.05 -13.82 -34.71
CA VAL A 181 13.09 -12.44 -34.19
C VAL A 181 14.27 -11.70 -34.78
N ILE A 182 14.07 -10.41 -35.02
CA ILE A 182 15.12 -9.49 -35.47
C ILE A 182 15.33 -8.51 -34.31
N ALA A 183 16.54 -8.51 -33.76
CA ALA A 183 16.83 -7.79 -32.53
C ALA A 183 18.14 -7.03 -32.63
N CYS A 184 18.19 -5.88 -31.95
CA CYS A 184 19.42 -5.14 -31.72
C CYS A 184 20.17 -5.71 -30.53
N GLU A 185 21.50 -5.57 -30.56
CA GLU A 185 22.31 -5.64 -29.35
C GLU A 185 21.98 -4.47 -28.43
N ARG A 186 22.00 -4.71 -27.12
CA ARG A 186 21.61 -3.72 -26.12
C ARG A 186 22.48 -2.45 -26.15
N ASP A 187 23.73 -2.57 -26.56
CA ASP A 187 24.66 -1.45 -26.73
C ASP A 187 24.57 -0.79 -28.12
N GLY A 188 23.69 -1.29 -28.99
CA GLY A 188 23.49 -0.78 -30.34
C GLY A 188 24.66 -1.05 -31.28
N THR A 189 25.54 -2.02 -30.99
CA THR A 189 26.72 -2.30 -31.82
C THR A 189 26.44 -3.25 -32.97
N SER A 190 25.47 -4.15 -32.83
CA SER A 190 25.13 -5.15 -33.85
C SER A 190 23.62 -5.36 -33.95
N LYS A 191 23.19 -5.95 -35.06
CA LYS A 191 21.83 -6.49 -35.23
C LYS A 191 21.86 -7.95 -35.64
N TYR A 192 20.84 -8.69 -35.23
CA TYR A 192 20.78 -10.14 -35.37
C TYR A 192 19.46 -10.62 -35.98
N ILE A 193 19.54 -11.70 -36.76
CA ILE A 193 18.39 -12.57 -37.04
C ILE A 193 18.52 -13.78 -36.12
N LEU A 194 17.48 -14.05 -35.34
CA LEU A 194 17.48 -15.07 -34.30
C LEU A 194 16.42 -16.13 -34.59
N ALA A 195 16.79 -17.39 -34.44
CA ALA A 195 15.87 -18.52 -34.56
C ALA A 195 14.82 -18.51 -33.43
N ALA A 196 13.89 -19.47 -33.48
CA ALA A 196 12.98 -19.76 -32.38
C ALA A 196 13.76 -19.99 -31.06
N ALA A 197 13.15 -19.63 -29.94
CA ALA A 197 13.72 -19.84 -28.62
C ALA A 197 13.63 -21.30 -28.23
N GLU A 198 14.78 -21.90 -27.94
CA GLU A 198 14.87 -23.32 -27.54
C GLU A 198 15.06 -23.50 -26.05
N VAL A 199 15.61 -22.48 -25.36
CA VAL A 199 15.69 -22.44 -23.90
C VAL A 199 15.03 -21.16 -23.40
N LEU A 200 14.11 -21.31 -22.44
CA LEU A 200 13.32 -20.23 -21.87
C LEU A 200 13.82 -19.87 -20.47
N GLY A 201 13.60 -18.62 -20.06
CA GLY A 201 13.93 -18.15 -18.71
C GLY A 201 13.24 -18.93 -17.61
N THR A 202 12.06 -19.51 -17.86
CA THR A 202 11.35 -20.42 -16.94
C THR A 202 12.12 -21.71 -16.64
N GLN A 203 13.13 -22.03 -17.45
CA GLN A 203 14.00 -23.18 -17.27
C GLN A 203 15.28 -22.84 -16.49
N VAL A 204 15.48 -21.59 -16.07
CA VAL A 204 16.57 -21.18 -15.18
C VAL A 204 16.17 -21.47 -13.74
N ALA A 205 16.96 -22.32 -13.06
CA ALA A 205 16.77 -22.65 -11.65
C ALA A 205 17.47 -21.65 -10.72
N LYS A 206 18.61 -21.09 -11.16
CA LYS A 206 19.43 -20.20 -10.35
C LYS A 206 20.19 -19.21 -11.25
N ALA A 207 20.26 -17.96 -10.81
CA ALA A 207 21.09 -16.91 -11.40
C ALA A 207 21.92 -16.24 -10.29
N GLN A 208 23.21 -16.06 -10.53
CA GLN A 208 24.14 -15.39 -9.60
C GLN A 208 25.11 -14.52 -10.37
N TYR A 209 25.39 -13.33 -9.86
CA TYR A 209 26.49 -12.53 -10.36
C TYR A 209 27.79 -12.95 -9.68
N GLY A 210 28.91 -12.80 -10.39
CA GLY A 210 30.23 -13.11 -9.89
C GLY A 210 31.30 -12.41 -10.72
N VAL A 211 32.55 -12.72 -10.41
CA VAL A 211 33.68 -12.41 -11.28
C VAL A 211 34.05 -13.66 -12.05
N ASP A 212 34.42 -13.51 -13.32
CA ASP A 212 34.90 -14.62 -14.14
C ASP A 212 36.08 -15.31 -13.44
N SER A 213 35.97 -16.63 -13.28
CA SER A 213 36.98 -17.47 -12.63
C SER A 213 38.29 -17.55 -13.42
N THR A 214 38.27 -17.24 -14.72
CA THR A 214 39.43 -17.34 -15.61
C THR A 214 40.25 -16.06 -15.65
N SER A 215 39.60 -14.91 -15.81
CA SER A 215 40.27 -13.60 -15.93
C SER A 215 40.28 -12.78 -14.63
N GLY A 216 39.41 -13.08 -13.67
CA GLY A 216 39.31 -12.41 -12.36
C GLY A 216 38.95 -10.92 -12.40
N THR A 217 38.69 -10.35 -13.59
CA THR A 217 38.56 -8.89 -13.80
C THR A 217 37.23 -8.48 -14.44
N GLN A 218 36.48 -9.41 -15.03
CA GLN A 218 35.18 -9.15 -15.63
C GLN A 218 34.04 -9.69 -14.76
N TYR A 219 32.96 -8.92 -14.63
CA TYR A 219 31.74 -9.38 -13.98
C TYR A 219 30.90 -10.20 -14.94
N VAL A 220 30.37 -11.33 -14.47
CA VAL A 220 29.56 -12.27 -15.25
C VAL A 220 28.31 -12.65 -14.48
N VAL A 221 27.27 -13.09 -15.20
CA VAL A 221 26.08 -13.69 -14.59
C VAL A 221 26.05 -15.18 -14.92
N SER A 222 26.27 -16.01 -13.89
CA SER A 222 26.21 -17.47 -13.99
C SER A 222 24.78 -17.95 -13.81
N LEU A 223 24.34 -18.77 -14.76
CA LEU A 223 23.03 -19.39 -14.81
C LEU A 223 23.15 -20.90 -14.60
N THR A 224 22.21 -21.46 -13.85
CA THR A 224 22.02 -22.91 -13.72
C THR A 224 20.62 -23.26 -14.19
N PHE A 225 20.52 -24.15 -15.17
CA PHE A 225 19.24 -24.62 -15.69
C PHE A 225 18.66 -25.74 -14.82
N ASN A 226 17.33 -25.90 -14.90
CA ASN A 226 16.65 -27.08 -14.36
C ASN A 226 16.81 -28.28 -15.31
N GLY A 227 16.32 -29.47 -14.92
CA GLY A 227 16.55 -30.70 -15.69
C GLY A 227 16.06 -30.66 -17.15
N ASP A 228 15.00 -29.93 -17.46
CA ASP A 228 14.51 -29.76 -18.83
C ASP A 228 15.34 -28.73 -19.60
N GLY A 229 15.69 -27.61 -18.95
CA GLY A 229 16.59 -26.60 -19.51
C GLY A 229 17.97 -27.13 -19.82
N THR A 230 18.55 -27.98 -18.95
CA THR A 230 19.84 -28.63 -19.19
C THR A 230 19.82 -29.48 -20.46
N LYS A 231 18.76 -30.27 -20.68
CA LYS A 231 18.62 -31.09 -21.89
C LYS A 231 18.46 -30.22 -23.14
N ALA A 232 17.60 -29.20 -23.07
CA ALA A 232 17.37 -28.29 -24.18
C ALA A 232 18.64 -27.51 -24.56
N PHE A 233 19.36 -26.98 -23.56
CA PHE A 233 20.61 -26.26 -23.76
C PHE A 233 21.73 -27.16 -24.28
N ALA A 234 21.83 -28.40 -23.79
CA ALA A 234 22.77 -29.39 -24.30
C ALA A 234 22.49 -29.73 -25.78
N ALA A 235 21.22 -29.91 -26.15
CA ALA A 235 20.82 -30.19 -27.52
C ALA A 235 21.12 -29.00 -28.45
N LEU A 236 20.81 -27.77 -28.01
CA LEU A 236 21.11 -26.55 -28.74
C LEU A 236 22.62 -26.40 -28.96
N THR A 237 23.42 -26.43 -27.89
CA THR A 237 24.87 -26.25 -27.96
C THR A 237 25.52 -27.33 -28.83
N THR A 238 25.15 -28.60 -28.68
CA THR A 238 25.67 -29.70 -29.51
C THR A 238 25.40 -29.50 -31.00
N ARG A 239 24.24 -28.92 -31.36
CA ARG A 239 23.88 -28.69 -32.75
C ARG A 239 24.63 -27.51 -33.37
N VAL A 240 24.88 -26.45 -32.60
CA VAL A 240 25.48 -25.22 -33.12
C VAL A 240 27.01 -25.25 -33.15
N THR A 241 27.66 -26.05 -32.30
CA THR A 241 29.14 -26.06 -32.15
C THR A 241 29.90 -26.39 -33.44
N SER A 242 29.34 -27.25 -34.30
CA SER A 242 29.99 -27.65 -35.55
C SER A 242 29.69 -26.72 -36.73
N LEU A 243 28.89 -25.67 -36.54
CA LEU A 243 28.47 -24.77 -37.62
C LEU A 243 29.49 -23.64 -37.85
N PRO A 244 29.55 -23.05 -39.06
CA PRO A 244 30.37 -21.87 -39.30
C PRO A 244 29.76 -20.63 -38.62
N SER A 245 30.59 -19.65 -38.27
CA SER A 245 30.13 -18.35 -37.76
C SER A 245 29.26 -17.62 -38.80
N PRO A 246 28.15 -16.96 -38.41
CA PRO A 246 27.65 -16.75 -37.03
C PRO A 246 26.72 -17.85 -36.50
N LEU A 247 26.49 -18.93 -37.26
CA LEU A 247 25.53 -19.99 -36.92
C LEU A 247 25.91 -20.80 -35.68
N ASN A 248 27.16 -20.73 -35.25
CA ASN A 248 27.64 -21.34 -34.01
C ASN A 248 27.46 -20.46 -32.77
N GLN A 249 26.79 -19.31 -32.88
CA GLN A 249 26.50 -18.44 -31.74
C GLN A 249 25.12 -18.71 -31.17
N VAL A 250 25.00 -18.57 -29.84
CA VAL A 250 23.72 -18.59 -29.13
C VAL A 250 23.52 -17.23 -28.49
N ALA A 251 22.54 -16.48 -29.01
CA ALA A 251 22.15 -15.20 -28.45
C ALA A 251 21.34 -15.38 -27.17
N ILE A 252 21.70 -14.57 -26.19
CA ILE A 252 21.01 -14.42 -24.91
C ILE A 252 20.16 -13.15 -25.03
N VAL A 253 18.85 -13.34 -25.14
CA VAL A 253 17.89 -12.26 -25.41
C VAL A 253 17.11 -11.96 -24.13
N LEU A 254 17.01 -10.69 -23.76
CA LEU A 254 16.21 -10.21 -22.66
C LEU A 254 15.23 -9.15 -23.17
N ASP A 255 13.92 -9.40 -23.00
CA ASP A 255 12.85 -8.47 -23.41
C ASP A 255 12.91 -8.02 -24.89
N GLY A 256 13.45 -8.89 -25.76
CA GLY A 256 13.58 -8.64 -27.21
C GLY A 256 14.91 -7.99 -27.63
N LEU A 257 15.82 -7.70 -26.70
CA LEU A 257 17.16 -7.19 -26.99
C LEU A 257 18.23 -8.25 -26.74
N VAL A 258 19.25 -8.30 -27.59
CA VAL A 258 20.40 -9.20 -27.39
C VAL A 258 21.31 -8.60 -26.33
N VAL A 259 21.50 -9.32 -25.22
CA VAL A 259 22.43 -8.95 -24.16
C VAL A 259 23.85 -9.36 -24.51
N SER A 260 24.01 -10.59 -25.04
CA SER A 260 25.26 -11.10 -25.59
C SER A 260 25.00 -12.27 -26.54
N ALA A 261 25.93 -12.52 -27.46
CA ALA A 261 25.87 -13.62 -28.43
C ALA A 261 27.21 -14.37 -28.53
N PRO A 262 27.62 -15.11 -27.48
CA PRO A 262 28.87 -15.85 -27.50
C PRO A 262 28.86 -16.99 -28.53
N SER A 263 30.04 -17.26 -29.11
CA SER A 263 30.25 -18.45 -29.93
C SER A 263 30.39 -19.69 -29.06
N ILE A 264 29.74 -20.78 -29.48
CA ILE A 264 29.82 -22.07 -28.80
C ILE A 264 30.87 -22.92 -29.50
N ASN A 265 31.99 -23.17 -28.82
CA ASN A 265 33.11 -23.97 -29.35
C ASN A 265 33.08 -25.44 -28.88
N GLU A 266 32.40 -25.69 -27.77
CA GLU A 266 32.24 -27.00 -27.14
C GLU A 266 30.78 -27.20 -26.72
N ALA A 267 30.26 -28.43 -26.83
CA ALA A 267 28.92 -28.75 -26.36
C ALA A 267 28.86 -28.67 -24.83
N ILE A 268 27.79 -28.08 -24.27
CA ILE A 268 27.69 -27.81 -22.83
C ILE A 268 26.59 -28.71 -22.21
N PRO A 269 26.89 -29.97 -21.87
CA PRO A 269 25.90 -30.88 -21.28
C PRO A 269 25.65 -30.62 -19.79
N SER A 270 26.47 -29.80 -19.13
CA SER A 270 26.42 -29.55 -17.68
C SER A 270 25.21 -28.74 -17.22
N GLY A 271 24.54 -28.02 -18.12
CA GLY A 271 23.39 -27.17 -17.78
C GLY A 271 23.77 -25.87 -17.06
N SER A 272 25.00 -25.40 -17.23
CA SER A 272 25.48 -24.11 -16.75
C SER A 272 25.79 -23.19 -17.93
N ALA A 273 25.44 -21.91 -17.82
CA ALA A 273 25.80 -20.89 -18.80
C ALA A 273 26.29 -19.63 -18.11
N GLU A 274 27.16 -18.87 -18.76
CA GLU A 274 27.62 -17.57 -18.27
C GLU A 274 27.23 -16.50 -19.28
N ILE A 275 26.54 -15.47 -18.80
CA ILE A 275 26.31 -14.24 -19.56
C ILE A 275 27.54 -13.37 -19.33
N THR A 276 28.36 -13.24 -20.38
CA THR A 276 29.51 -12.34 -20.42
C THR A 276 29.14 -11.03 -21.11
N GLY A 277 29.87 -9.97 -20.78
CA GLY A 277 29.67 -8.63 -21.29
C GLY A 277 30.53 -7.62 -20.53
N ASN A 278 30.51 -6.35 -20.95
CA ASN A 278 31.21 -5.28 -20.25
C ASN A 278 30.38 -4.76 -19.05
N PHE A 279 30.00 -5.67 -18.15
CA PHE A 279 29.14 -5.33 -17.01
C PHE A 279 29.95 -4.69 -15.88
N THR A 280 29.38 -3.64 -15.29
CA THR A 280 29.77 -3.21 -13.95
C THR A 280 29.24 -4.20 -12.90
N ARG A 281 29.82 -4.18 -11.70
CA ARG A 281 29.32 -4.97 -10.55
C ARG A 281 27.81 -4.83 -10.36
N VAL A 282 27.36 -3.58 -10.48
CA VAL A 282 26.00 -3.13 -10.24
C VAL A 282 25.05 -3.68 -11.31
N GLU A 283 25.43 -3.61 -12.58
CA GLU A 283 24.63 -4.15 -13.69
C GLU A 283 24.54 -5.68 -13.65
N ALA A 284 25.63 -6.37 -13.29
CA ALA A 284 25.65 -7.81 -13.16
C ALA A 284 24.75 -8.28 -11.99
N GLU A 285 24.81 -7.58 -10.85
CA GLU A 285 23.93 -7.82 -9.70
C GLU A 285 22.45 -7.59 -10.06
N ASP A 286 22.15 -6.48 -10.73
CA ASP A 286 20.80 -6.14 -11.19
C ASP A 286 20.24 -7.21 -12.15
N LEU A 287 21.04 -7.59 -13.15
CA LEU A 287 20.65 -8.63 -14.10
C LEU A 287 20.43 -9.98 -13.41
N ALA A 288 21.33 -10.39 -12.50
CA ALA A 288 21.17 -11.64 -11.76
C ALA A 288 19.91 -11.64 -10.89
N ASN A 289 19.63 -10.53 -10.19
CA ASN A 289 18.43 -10.39 -9.36
C ASN A 289 17.16 -10.48 -10.20
N VAL A 290 17.12 -9.81 -11.35
CA VAL A 290 16.00 -9.83 -12.27
C VAL A 290 15.75 -11.23 -12.84
N LEU A 291 16.80 -11.97 -13.20
CA LEU A 291 16.72 -13.34 -13.73
C LEU A 291 16.36 -14.39 -12.66
N LYS A 292 16.77 -14.19 -11.41
CA LYS A 292 16.56 -15.14 -10.30
C LYS A 292 15.08 -15.38 -9.98
N TYR A 293 14.23 -14.35 -10.10
CA TYR A 293 12.80 -14.44 -9.75
C TYR A 293 11.89 -14.72 -10.95
N GLY A 294 12.47 -14.95 -12.14
CA GLY A 294 11.73 -15.25 -13.36
C GLY A 294 11.03 -14.05 -13.98
N ALA A 295 10.42 -14.25 -15.15
CA ALA A 295 9.76 -13.19 -15.92
C ALA A 295 8.38 -12.84 -15.36
N LEU A 296 7.96 -11.59 -15.51
CA LEU A 296 6.59 -11.16 -15.17
C LEU A 296 5.58 -11.81 -16.13
N PRO A 297 4.41 -12.25 -15.64
CA PRO A 297 3.37 -12.88 -16.47
C PRO A 297 2.67 -11.90 -17.42
N LEU A 298 2.83 -10.60 -17.20
CA LEU A 298 2.23 -9.51 -17.97
C LEU A 298 3.30 -8.46 -18.26
N ALA A 299 3.16 -7.79 -19.41
CA ALA A 299 3.90 -6.55 -19.68
C ALA A 299 3.22 -5.39 -18.95
N PHE A 300 3.99 -4.36 -18.60
CA PHE A 300 3.47 -3.19 -17.88
C PHE A 300 3.88 -1.89 -18.57
N ASP A 301 2.91 -1.02 -18.76
CA ASP A 301 3.16 0.40 -19.02
C ASP A 301 3.55 1.09 -17.74
N ARG A 302 4.59 1.93 -17.82
CA ARG A 302 4.96 2.82 -16.71
C ARG A 302 4.07 4.04 -16.76
N GLY A 303 3.28 4.22 -15.72
CA GLY A 303 2.56 5.45 -15.43
C GLY A 303 3.49 6.53 -14.87
N GLU A 304 2.90 7.56 -14.28
CA GLU A 304 3.62 8.68 -13.70
C GLU A 304 4.56 8.25 -12.56
N VAL A 305 5.81 8.71 -12.62
CA VAL A 305 6.81 8.52 -11.57
C VAL A 305 6.75 9.71 -10.62
N GLN A 306 6.26 9.49 -9.40
CA GLN A 306 6.24 10.52 -8.36
C GLN A 306 7.44 10.33 -7.44
N GLN A 307 8.29 11.34 -7.35
CA GLN A 307 9.41 11.33 -6.42
C GLN A 307 9.28 12.48 -5.42
N VAL A 308 9.34 12.13 -4.14
CA VAL A 308 9.28 13.05 -3.01
C VAL A 308 10.58 12.94 -2.23
N SER A 309 11.21 14.07 -1.89
CA SER A 309 12.41 14.03 -1.05
C SER A 309 12.07 13.72 0.41
N PRO A 310 12.93 12.97 1.14
CA PRO A 310 12.71 12.71 2.57
C PRO A 310 12.61 13.97 3.42
N THR A 311 13.33 15.03 3.05
CA THR A 311 13.28 16.33 3.75
C THR A 311 11.89 16.96 3.67
N LEU A 312 11.29 16.98 2.48
CA LEU A 312 9.96 17.55 2.29
C LEU A 312 8.91 16.75 3.06
N GLY A 313 9.03 15.43 3.08
CA GLY A 313 8.10 14.58 3.83
C GLY A 313 8.17 14.80 5.35
N ALA A 314 9.38 14.93 5.90
CA ALA A 314 9.58 15.21 7.32
C ALA A 314 9.00 16.57 7.73
N ASP A 315 9.24 17.61 6.94
CA ASP A 315 8.71 18.96 7.18
C ASP A 315 7.17 18.96 7.17
N GLN A 316 6.55 18.21 6.25
CA GLN A 316 5.10 18.08 6.15
C GLN A 316 4.50 17.30 7.33
N LEU A 317 5.19 16.25 7.81
CA LEU A 317 4.79 15.52 9.01
C LEU A 317 4.80 16.44 10.24
N GLU A 318 5.87 17.20 10.43
CA GLU A 318 6.00 18.13 11.56
C GLU A 318 4.91 19.21 11.52
N ALA A 319 4.68 19.82 10.35
CA ALA A 319 3.64 20.81 10.16
C ALA A 319 2.23 20.23 10.42
N GLY A 320 1.96 19.01 9.96
CA GLY A 320 0.69 18.31 10.19
C GLY A 320 0.46 18.00 11.67
N LEU A 321 1.47 17.49 12.37
CA LEU A 321 1.40 17.23 13.81
C LEU A 321 1.21 18.51 14.62
N LEU A 322 1.89 19.60 14.25
CA LEU A 322 1.73 20.91 14.89
C LEU A 322 0.30 21.44 14.69
N ALA A 323 -0.24 21.37 13.47
CA ALA A 323 -1.61 21.79 13.18
C ALA A 323 -2.64 20.97 13.98
N GLY A 324 -2.45 19.64 14.05
CA GLY A 324 -3.28 18.76 14.86
C GLY A 324 -3.21 19.08 16.36
N ALA A 325 -2.01 19.35 16.89
CA ALA A 325 -1.81 19.73 18.28
C ALA A 325 -2.50 21.06 18.63
N ILE A 326 -2.35 22.08 17.78
CA ILE A 326 -3.05 23.37 17.93
C ILE A 326 -4.56 23.16 17.91
N GLY A 327 -5.08 22.39 16.95
CA GLY A 327 -6.50 22.06 16.85
C GLY A 327 -7.03 21.39 18.12
N LEU A 328 -6.31 20.40 18.63
CA LEU A 328 -6.67 19.69 19.87
C LEU A 328 -6.67 20.63 21.08
N ILE A 329 -5.66 21.50 21.22
CA ILE A 329 -5.60 22.51 22.29
C ILE A 329 -6.78 23.48 22.21
N LEU A 330 -7.15 23.95 21.02
CA LEU A 330 -8.30 24.85 20.84
C LEU A 330 -9.61 24.17 21.23
N VAL A 331 -9.83 22.91 20.79
CA VAL A 331 -11.02 22.13 21.16
C VAL A 331 -11.04 21.87 22.68
N PHE A 332 -9.89 21.58 23.28
CA PHE A 332 -9.73 21.40 24.73
C PHE A 332 -10.13 22.68 25.50
N LEU A 333 -9.56 23.82 25.11
CA LEU A 333 -9.84 25.11 25.77
C LEU A 333 -11.30 25.51 25.62
N PHE A 334 -11.85 25.40 24.40
CA PHE A 334 -13.26 25.66 24.15
C PHE A 334 -14.16 24.78 25.03
N SER A 335 -13.86 23.48 25.09
CA SER A 335 -14.65 22.52 25.86
C SER A 335 -14.61 22.80 27.36
N LEU A 336 -13.45 23.17 27.91
CA LEU A 336 -13.32 23.55 29.33
C LEU A 336 -14.03 24.87 29.64
N ILE A 337 -13.94 25.87 28.78
CA ILE A 337 -14.60 27.17 29.01
C ILE A 337 -16.12 27.00 28.94
N TYR A 338 -16.62 26.31 27.92
CA TYR A 338 -18.06 26.21 27.65
C TYR A 338 -18.77 25.13 28.51
N TYR A 339 -18.12 23.97 28.70
CA TYR A 339 -18.69 22.84 29.44
C TYR A 339 -18.13 22.67 30.86
N ARG A 340 -17.09 23.41 31.26
CA ARG A 340 -16.50 23.36 32.61
C ARG A 340 -16.06 21.95 32.98
N ALA A 341 -16.51 21.41 34.11
CA ALA A 341 -16.15 20.06 34.55
C ALA A 341 -16.63 18.95 33.59
N LEU A 342 -17.68 19.16 32.79
CA LEU A 342 -18.04 18.23 31.70
C LEU A 342 -17.02 18.26 30.56
N GLY A 343 -16.29 19.36 30.38
CA GLY A 343 -15.21 19.44 29.41
C GLY A 343 -14.12 18.40 29.66
N LEU A 344 -13.87 18.01 30.92
CA LEU A 344 -12.94 16.92 31.25
C LEU A 344 -13.39 15.57 30.66
N VAL A 345 -14.70 15.35 30.52
CA VAL A 345 -15.25 14.16 29.88
C VAL A 345 -14.98 14.19 28.38
N THR A 346 -15.13 15.35 27.73
CA THR A 346 -14.77 15.55 26.32
C THR A 346 -13.29 15.22 26.08
N VAL A 347 -12.42 15.76 26.93
CA VAL A 347 -10.97 15.55 26.84
C VAL A 347 -10.62 14.08 27.05
N GLY A 348 -11.17 13.44 28.07
CA GLY A 348 -10.99 12.00 28.29
C GLY A 348 -11.46 11.18 27.10
N SER A 349 -12.57 11.58 26.46
CA SER A 349 -13.11 10.88 25.29
C SER A 349 -12.18 11.03 24.07
N LEU A 350 -11.64 12.24 23.84
CA LEU A 350 -10.64 12.49 22.79
C LEU A 350 -9.33 11.71 23.01
N ILE A 351 -8.86 11.60 24.26
CA ILE A 351 -7.67 10.80 24.60
C ILE A 351 -7.91 9.32 24.27
N VAL A 352 -9.06 8.77 24.67
CA VAL A 352 -9.43 7.39 24.37
C VAL A 352 -9.57 7.18 22.86
N ALA A 353 -10.21 8.11 22.14
CA ALA A 353 -10.32 8.06 20.69
C ALA A 353 -8.95 8.07 20.00
N GLY A 354 -8.04 8.95 20.43
CA GLY A 354 -6.67 9.02 19.92
C GLY A 354 -5.87 7.75 20.21
N ALA A 355 -6.04 7.16 21.41
CA ALA A 355 -5.38 5.91 21.76
C ALA A 355 -5.91 4.72 20.95
N LEU A 356 -7.24 4.64 20.73
CA LEU A 356 -7.85 3.65 19.84
C LEU A 356 -7.38 3.82 18.40
N LEU A 357 -7.29 5.07 17.91
CA LEU A 357 -6.80 5.36 16.57
C LEU A 357 -5.34 4.91 16.42
N TYR A 358 -4.48 5.29 17.36
CA TYR A 358 -3.07 4.91 17.34
C TYR A 358 -2.88 3.39 17.34
N LEU A 359 -3.56 2.67 18.25
CA LEU A 359 -3.50 1.21 18.29
C LEU A 359 -4.08 0.56 17.03
N SER A 360 -5.17 1.10 16.48
CA SER A 360 -5.77 0.59 15.25
C SER A 360 -4.80 0.77 14.09
N VAL A 361 -4.23 1.95 13.89
CA VAL A 361 -3.26 2.22 12.80
C VAL A 361 -2.06 1.30 12.90
N LEU A 362 -1.57 1.05 14.11
CA LEU A 362 -0.42 0.18 14.33
C LEU A 362 -0.73 -1.29 14.03
N VAL A 363 -1.91 -1.80 14.43
CA VAL A 363 -2.37 -3.15 14.06
C VAL A 363 -2.64 -3.28 12.56
N LEU A 364 -3.28 -2.28 11.96
CA LEU A 364 -3.59 -2.28 10.53
C LEU A 364 -2.33 -2.14 9.66
N GLY A 365 -1.29 -1.47 10.17
CA GLY A 365 -0.01 -1.32 9.49
C GLY A 365 0.68 -2.64 9.19
N GLU A 366 0.61 -3.60 10.11
CA GLU A 366 1.13 -4.95 9.88
C GLU A 366 0.12 -5.88 9.22
N ALA A 367 -1.16 -5.81 9.60
CA ALA A 367 -2.17 -6.75 9.09
C ALA A 367 -2.49 -6.57 7.60
N ILE A 368 -2.57 -5.33 7.12
CA ILE A 368 -2.99 -5.01 5.74
C ILE A 368 -2.01 -4.07 5.01
N GLY A 369 -0.87 -3.75 5.62
CA GLY A 369 0.09 -2.81 5.05
C GLY A 369 -0.38 -1.35 5.09
N PHE A 370 -1.28 -0.98 6.02
CA PHE A 370 -1.76 0.40 6.09
C PHE A 370 -0.62 1.38 6.43
N THR A 371 -0.43 2.39 5.57
CA THR A 371 0.53 3.46 5.77
C THR A 371 -0.18 4.78 6.06
N LEU A 372 0.28 5.52 7.06
CA LEU A 372 -0.25 6.84 7.40
C LEU A 372 0.34 7.87 6.44
N THR A 373 -0.49 8.45 5.59
CA THR A 373 -0.12 9.51 4.62
C THR A 373 -0.42 10.90 5.18
N LEU A 374 0.09 11.96 4.54
CA LEU A 374 -0.25 13.36 4.84
C LEU A 374 -1.75 13.60 4.73
N ALA A 375 -2.38 13.06 3.69
CA ALA A 375 -3.82 13.10 3.51
C ALA A 375 -4.55 12.32 4.62
N GLY A 376 -4.00 11.19 5.06
CA GLY A 376 -4.48 10.45 6.22
C GLY A 376 -4.41 11.28 7.51
N ILE A 377 -3.32 12.02 7.73
CA ILE A 377 -3.18 12.96 8.87
C ILE A 377 -4.24 14.04 8.79
N ALA A 378 -4.49 14.63 7.62
CA ALA A 378 -5.57 15.61 7.45
C ALA A 378 -6.94 15.01 7.80
N GLY A 379 -7.21 13.75 7.43
CA GLY A 379 -8.43 13.02 7.84
C GLY A 379 -8.53 12.82 9.35
N ALA A 380 -7.41 12.49 10.01
CA ALA A 380 -7.34 12.41 11.47
C ALA A 380 -7.59 13.77 12.15
N ILE A 381 -7.08 14.87 11.58
CA ILE A 381 -7.29 16.22 12.12
C ILE A 381 -8.76 16.65 11.96
N VAL A 382 -9.35 16.47 10.77
CA VAL A 382 -10.76 16.81 10.51
C VAL A 382 -11.69 16.04 11.45
N SER A 383 -11.39 14.78 11.70
CA SER A 383 -12.20 13.93 12.57
C SER A 383 -12.13 14.31 14.06
N ILE A 384 -11.13 15.07 14.53
CA ILE A 384 -11.16 15.67 15.89
C ILE A 384 -12.40 16.57 16.04
N GLY A 385 -12.74 17.35 15.00
CA GLY A 385 -13.92 18.20 14.98
C GLY A 385 -15.23 17.39 14.97
N ILE A 386 -15.29 16.34 14.16
CA ILE A 386 -16.45 15.44 14.09
C ILE A 386 -16.69 14.76 15.45
N THR A 387 -15.62 14.22 16.05
CA THR A 387 -15.66 13.59 17.38
C THR A 387 -16.14 14.59 18.44
N ALA A 388 -15.69 15.85 18.36
CA ALA A 388 -16.14 16.90 19.28
C ALA A 388 -17.63 17.23 19.13
N ASP A 389 -18.17 17.20 17.91
CA ASP A 389 -19.59 17.46 17.63
C ASP A 389 -20.50 16.44 18.33
N SER A 390 -20.16 15.16 18.27
CA SER A 390 -20.88 14.08 18.96
C SER A 390 -21.04 14.33 20.47
N PHE A 391 -20.00 14.86 21.12
CA PHE A 391 -20.05 15.21 22.53
C PHE A 391 -20.93 16.44 22.80
N ILE A 392 -20.84 17.46 21.95
CA ILE A 392 -21.63 18.70 22.06
C ILE A 392 -23.12 18.38 21.95
N VAL A 393 -23.52 17.60 20.94
CA VAL A 393 -24.91 17.19 20.73
C VAL A 393 -25.46 16.45 21.95
N TYR A 394 -24.66 15.54 22.54
CA TYR A 394 -25.08 14.83 23.74
C TYR A 394 -25.23 15.76 24.94
N PHE A 395 -24.25 16.64 25.18
CA PHE A 395 -24.26 17.52 26.36
C PHE A 395 -25.35 18.59 26.31
N GLU A 396 -25.60 19.18 25.15
CA GLU A 396 -26.71 20.13 24.99
C GLU A 396 -28.06 19.43 25.19
N ARG A 397 -28.21 18.19 24.71
CA ARG A 397 -29.44 17.43 24.97
C ARG A 397 -29.65 17.12 26.46
N ILE A 398 -28.59 16.84 27.22
CA ILE A 398 -28.68 16.69 28.68
C ILE A 398 -29.06 18.02 29.34
N ARG A 399 -28.45 19.13 28.91
CA ARG A 399 -28.75 20.48 29.43
C ARG A 399 -30.21 20.87 29.17
N ASP A 400 -30.76 20.57 27.99
CA ASP A 400 -32.18 20.82 27.69
C ASP A 400 -33.12 20.05 28.61
N GLU A 401 -32.86 18.76 28.81
CA GLU A 401 -33.67 17.93 29.70
C GLU A 401 -33.56 18.39 31.18
N ALA A 402 -32.41 18.95 31.57
CA ALA A 402 -32.22 19.57 32.87
C ALA A 402 -32.93 20.95 32.98
N ARG A 403 -33.01 21.73 31.89
CA ARG A 403 -33.82 22.98 31.81
C ARG A 403 -35.29 22.70 32.04
N GLU A 404 -35.79 21.57 31.53
CA GLU A 404 -37.17 21.10 31.73
C GLU A 404 -37.45 20.61 33.17
N GLY A 405 -36.49 20.71 34.10
CA GLY A 405 -36.67 20.42 35.52
C GLY A 405 -36.45 18.95 35.90
N ARG A 406 -35.92 18.12 34.99
CA ARG A 406 -35.58 16.73 35.30
C ARG A 406 -34.34 16.66 36.21
N THR A 407 -34.27 15.62 37.03
CA THR A 407 -33.05 15.33 37.81
C THR A 407 -31.91 14.98 36.88
N LEU A 408 -30.66 15.30 37.25
CA LEU A 408 -29.50 15.07 36.39
C LEU A 408 -29.39 13.60 35.94
N ARG A 409 -29.69 12.63 36.82
CA ARG A 409 -29.71 11.20 36.49
C ARG A 409 -30.72 10.86 35.41
N SER A 410 -31.94 11.41 35.52
CA SER A 410 -32.98 11.21 34.52
C SER A 410 -32.67 11.95 33.22
N ALA A 411 -32.09 13.14 33.29
CA ALA A 411 -31.72 13.96 32.13
C ALA A 411 -30.64 13.29 31.28
N VAL A 412 -29.67 12.61 31.90
CA VAL A 412 -28.65 11.83 31.20
C VAL A 412 -29.26 10.69 30.39
N GLU A 413 -30.15 9.89 30.99
CA GLU A 413 -30.77 8.76 30.29
C GLU A 413 -31.81 9.20 29.24
N SER A 414 -32.63 10.23 29.51
CA SER A 414 -33.58 10.74 28.52
C SER A 414 -32.90 11.52 27.39
N GLY A 415 -31.86 12.29 27.72
CA GLY A 415 -31.06 13.00 26.74
C GLY A 415 -30.33 12.06 25.78
N TRP A 416 -29.79 10.94 26.28
CA TRP A 416 -29.13 9.92 25.47
C TRP A 416 -30.03 9.34 24.38
N VAL A 417 -31.30 9.04 24.70
CA VAL A 417 -32.24 8.44 23.73
C VAL A 417 -32.44 9.34 22.51
N LYS A 418 -32.42 10.66 22.70
CA LYS A 418 -32.55 11.65 21.62
C LYS A 418 -31.22 11.91 20.92
N ALA A 419 -30.14 12.10 21.68
CA ALA A 419 -28.81 12.40 21.14
C ALA A 419 -28.25 11.25 20.28
N ARG A 420 -28.42 9.99 20.71
CA ARG A 420 -27.86 8.83 20.00
C ARG A 420 -28.34 8.71 18.55
N HIS A 421 -29.58 9.12 18.27
CA HIS A 421 -30.12 9.05 16.92
C HIS A 421 -29.44 10.10 16.02
N THR A 422 -29.31 11.33 16.50
CA THR A 422 -28.61 12.40 15.77
C THR A 422 -27.16 12.04 15.50
N ILE A 423 -26.44 11.52 16.51
CA ILE A 423 -25.03 11.13 16.39
C ILE A 423 -24.87 10.00 15.35
N ILE A 424 -25.65 8.90 15.47
CA ILE A 424 -25.59 7.81 14.50
C ILE A 424 -25.87 8.31 13.07
N VAL A 425 -26.86 9.18 12.88
CA VAL A 425 -27.21 9.70 11.55
C VAL A 425 -26.07 10.56 10.98
N ALA A 426 -25.52 11.49 11.76
CA ALA A 426 -24.41 12.35 11.33
C ALA A 426 -23.17 11.54 10.95
N ASP A 427 -22.76 10.59 11.80
CA ASP A 427 -21.60 9.74 11.57
C ASP A 427 -21.80 8.76 10.41
N THR A 428 -23.02 8.27 10.21
CA THR A 428 -23.33 7.41 9.04
C THR A 428 -23.13 8.17 7.73
N VAL A 429 -23.47 9.45 7.67
CA VAL A 429 -23.20 10.29 6.49
C VAL A 429 -21.69 10.43 6.25
N SER A 430 -20.92 10.67 7.31
CA SER A 430 -19.45 10.73 7.23
C SER A 430 -18.82 9.41 6.78
N ILE A 431 -19.29 8.28 7.30
CA ILE A 431 -18.85 6.94 6.88
C ILE A 431 -19.22 6.69 5.42
N LEU A 432 -20.43 7.05 4.98
CA LEU A 432 -20.84 6.90 3.59
C LEU A 432 -19.94 7.73 2.65
N ALA A 433 -19.63 8.98 3.01
CA ALA A 433 -18.70 9.81 2.26
C ALA A 433 -17.30 9.19 2.20
N ALA A 434 -16.79 8.67 3.33
CA ALA A 434 -15.52 7.97 3.39
C ALA A 434 -15.50 6.72 2.49
N VAL A 435 -16.56 5.91 2.50
CA VAL A 435 -16.69 4.73 1.64
C VAL A 435 -16.68 5.12 0.16
N LEU A 436 -17.46 6.13 -0.23
CA LEU A 436 -17.49 6.61 -1.62
C LEU A 436 -16.11 7.11 -2.05
N LEU A 437 -15.48 7.98 -1.26
CA LEU A 437 -14.13 8.46 -1.56
C LEU A 437 -13.11 7.32 -1.63
N TYR A 438 -13.22 6.30 -0.78
CA TYR A 438 -12.28 5.18 -0.78
C TYR A 438 -12.34 4.34 -2.06
N PHE A 439 -13.54 4.15 -2.64
CA PHE A 439 -13.71 3.36 -3.87
C PHE A 439 -13.50 4.16 -5.15
N PHE A 440 -13.83 5.45 -5.15
CA PHE A 440 -13.78 6.28 -6.36
C PHE A 440 -12.52 7.14 -6.47
N ALA A 441 -11.80 7.40 -5.38
CA ALA A 441 -10.59 8.23 -5.41
C ALA A 441 -9.31 7.38 -5.53
N VAL A 442 -8.25 8.03 -6.03
CA VAL A 442 -6.93 7.42 -6.25
C VAL A 442 -5.88 8.13 -5.39
N GLY A 443 -4.80 7.41 -5.04
CA GLY A 443 -3.65 7.98 -4.34
C GLY A 443 -3.98 8.49 -2.94
N GLY A 444 -3.45 9.66 -2.58
CA GLY A 444 -3.55 10.22 -1.22
C GLY A 444 -4.98 10.42 -0.72
N VAL A 445 -5.95 10.72 -1.60
CA VAL A 445 -7.36 10.93 -1.21
C VAL A 445 -7.98 9.67 -0.62
N ARG A 446 -7.55 8.48 -1.07
CA ARG A 446 -7.99 7.21 -0.51
C ARG A 446 -7.48 7.01 0.92
N GLY A 447 -6.28 7.48 1.22
CA GLY A 447 -5.72 7.50 2.57
C GLY A 447 -6.49 8.45 3.51
N PHE A 448 -6.85 9.64 3.03
CA PHE A 448 -7.75 10.55 3.75
C PHE A 448 -9.09 9.89 4.09
N ALA A 449 -9.74 9.27 3.09
CA ALA A 449 -11.04 8.63 3.23
C ALA A 449 -11.00 7.46 4.22
N PHE A 450 -9.95 6.63 4.15
CA PHE A 450 -9.76 5.52 5.07
C PHE A 450 -9.61 5.98 6.52
N THR A 451 -8.74 6.95 6.78
CA THR A 451 -8.54 7.47 8.14
C THR A 451 -9.79 8.15 8.67
N LEU A 452 -10.49 8.93 7.84
CA LEU A 452 -11.77 9.55 8.21
C LEU A 452 -12.79 8.48 8.64
N GLY A 453 -13.00 7.45 7.81
CA GLY A 453 -13.93 6.36 8.12
C GLY A 453 -13.56 5.58 9.39
N LEU A 454 -12.27 5.28 9.57
CA LEU A 454 -11.76 4.60 10.76
C LEU A 454 -12.02 5.44 12.03
N VAL A 455 -11.72 6.75 12.00
CA VAL A 455 -11.94 7.61 13.17
C VAL A 455 -13.42 7.79 13.46
N THR A 456 -14.29 7.92 12.44
CA THR A 456 -15.74 8.00 12.67
C THR A 456 -16.29 6.73 13.33
N ILE A 457 -15.79 5.54 12.97
CA ILE A 457 -16.15 4.29 13.66
C ILE A 457 -15.67 4.32 15.12
N ILE A 458 -14.46 4.82 15.36
CA ILE A 458 -13.92 4.99 16.72
C ILE A 458 -14.76 5.99 17.52
N ASP A 459 -15.22 7.09 16.93
CA ASP A 459 -16.08 8.07 17.61
C ASP A 459 -17.38 7.41 18.11
N LEU A 460 -18.09 6.67 17.24
CA LEU A 460 -19.28 5.91 17.63
C LEU A 460 -18.98 4.93 18.77
N LEU A 461 -17.83 4.24 18.74
CA LEU A 461 -17.42 3.36 19.82
C LEU A 461 -17.22 4.13 21.14
N VAL A 462 -16.49 5.24 21.09
CA VAL A 462 -16.16 6.08 22.25
C VAL A 462 -17.43 6.67 22.85
N VAL A 463 -18.31 7.26 22.05
CA VAL A 463 -19.55 7.89 22.54
C VAL A 463 -20.44 6.89 23.29
N PHE A 464 -20.58 5.67 22.76
CA PHE A 464 -21.46 4.64 23.33
C PHE A 464 -20.84 3.90 24.52
N ILE A 465 -19.55 3.57 24.45
CA ILE A 465 -18.89 2.67 25.41
C ILE A 465 -18.10 3.44 26.47
N PHE A 466 -17.64 4.65 26.16
CA PHE A 466 -16.89 5.50 27.09
C PHE A 466 -17.73 6.69 27.58
N THR A 467 -18.15 7.59 26.68
CA THR A 467 -18.73 8.89 27.05
C THR A 467 -20.06 8.73 27.79
N LYS A 468 -21.03 7.99 27.24
CA LYS A 468 -22.33 7.77 27.91
C LYS A 468 -22.17 7.12 29.30
N PRO A 469 -21.45 6.00 29.46
CA PRO A 469 -21.23 5.38 30.76
C PRO A 469 -20.51 6.28 31.75
N LEU A 470 -19.49 7.02 31.31
CA LEU A 470 -18.74 7.95 32.16
C LEU A 470 -19.63 9.09 32.66
N VAL A 471 -20.41 9.73 31.79
CA VAL A 471 -21.38 10.75 32.19
C VAL A 471 -22.43 10.18 33.15
N THR A 472 -22.89 8.95 32.93
CA THR A 472 -23.83 8.26 33.83
C THR A 472 -23.25 8.04 35.22
N LEU A 473 -21.95 7.73 35.34
CA LEU A 473 -21.27 7.58 36.63
C LEU A 473 -21.06 8.94 37.30
N ILE A 474 -20.58 9.93 36.56
CA ILE A 474 -20.31 11.28 37.05
C ILE A 474 -21.59 11.95 37.56
N ALA A 475 -22.72 11.75 36.87
CA ALA A 475 -24.03 12.28 37.28
C ALA A 475 -24.54 11.73 38.63
N LYS A 476 -23.97 10.63 39.14
CA LYS A 476 -24.31 10.10 40.47
C LYS A 476 -23.50 10.75 41.59
N THR A 477 -22.41 11.43 41.28
CA THR A 477 -21.55 12.06 42.28
C THR A 477 -22.18 13.34 42.82
N HIS A 478 -21.95 13.62 44.11
CA HIS A 478 -22.55 14.76 44.81
C HIS A 478 -22.21 16.11 44.14
N PHE A 479 -20.99 16.26 43.61
CA PHE A 479 -20.52 17.49 42.95
C PHE A 479 -21.39 17.88 41.73
N PHE A 480 -21.81 16.91 40.92
CA PHE A 480 -22.64 17.17 39.74
C PHE A 480 -24.13 17.21 40.08
N SER A 481 -24.60 16.36 41.00
CA SER A 481 -26.02 16.33 41.40
C SER A 481 -26.46 17.54 42.22
N SER A 482 -25.54 18.22 42.90
CA SER A 482 -25.79 19.44 43.72
C SER A 482 -25.87 20.73 42.89
N GLY A 483 -25.58 20.69 41.59
CA GLY A 483 -25.65 21.87 40.72
C GLY A 483 -24.54 22.90 40.99
N HIS A 484 -23.35 22.46 41.42
CA HIS A 484 -22.22 23.34 41.70
C HIS A 484 -21.88 24.24 40.49
N PRO A 485 -21.52 25.53 40.65
CA PRO A 485 -21.22 26.43 39.53
C PRO A 485 -20.20 25.86 38.53
N ALA A 486 -19.16 25.20 39.03
CA ALA A 486 -18.13 24.58 38.20
C ALA A 486 -18.57 23.29 37.48
N SER A 487 -19.71 22.68 37.82
CA SER A 487 -20.16 21.42 37.19
C SER A 487 -20.73 21.61 35.78
N GLY A 488 -21.05 22.85 35.40
CA GLY A 488 -21.76 23.17 34.16
C GLY A 488 -23.28 22.97 34.26
N PHE A 489 -23.79 22.45 35.38
CA PHE A 489 -25.21 22.20 35.63
C PHE A 489 -25.82 23.06 36.76
N SER A 490 -25.30 24.26 37.02
CA SER A 490 -25.93 25.19 37.95
C SER A 490 -27.16 25.84 37.31
N ALA A 491 -28.13 26.30 38.12
CA ALA A 491 -29.33 26.99 37.62
C ALA A 491 -28.96 28.16 36.68
N LYS A 492 -27.88 28.90 37.00
CA LYS A 492 -27.35 30.00 36.20
C LYS A 492 -26.70 29.54 34.88
N SER A 493 -26.01 28.40 34.85
CA SER A 493 -25.37 27.88 33.63
C SER A 493 -26.35 27.16 32.70
N ILE A 494 -27.42 26.58 33.26
CA ILE A 494 -28.50 25.93 32.51
C ILE A 494 -29.55 26.97 32.05
N GLY A 495 -29.64 28.15 32.68
CA GLY A 495 -30.65 29.16 32.35
C GLY A 495 -32.04 28.87 32.92
N SER A 496 -32.11 28.03 33.96
CA SER A 496 -33.36 27.69 34.67
C SER A 496 -33.61 28.66 35.83
N LYS A 497 -34.88 29.05 36.03
CA LYS A 497 -35.31 29.87 37.20
C LYS A 497 -35.42 29.06 38.50
N GLN A 498 -35.34 27.73 38.45
CA GLN A 498 -35.45 26.84 39.61
C GLN A 498 -34.22 25.92 39.75
N PRO A 499 -33.71 25.70 40.97
CA PRO A 499 -32.60 24.77 41.20
C PRO A 499 -33.00 23.33 40.85
N ILE A 500 -32.03 22.52 40.39
CA ILE A 500 -32.24 21.11 40.06
C ILE A 500 -32.84 20.37 41.26
N LYS A 501 -33.94 19.65 41.05
CA LYS A 501 -34.65 18.91 42.10
C LYS A 501 -33.73 17.84 42.69
N GLN A 502 -33.37 17.97 43.96
CA GLN A 502 -32.60 16.95 44.68
C GLN A 502 -33.51 15.77 45.02
N GLU A 503 -33.05 14.56 44.71
CA GLU A 503 -33.71 13.32 45.11
C GLU A 503 -33.48 13.12 46.61
N LYS A 504 -34.51 13.30 47.44
CA LYS A 504 -34.45 12.91 48.87
C LYS A 504 -34.22 11.40 48.93
N GLN A 505 -33.11 10.97 49.51
CA GLN A 505 -32.94 9.58 49.94
C GLN A 505 -34.05 9.27 50.94
N VAL A 506 -35.00 8.40 50.55
CA VAL A 506 -35.94 7.79 51.48
C VAL A 506 -35.14 6.74 52.24
N THR A 507 -34.66 7.09 53.43
CA THR A 507 -34.18 6.11 54.42
C THR A 507 -35.34 5.21 54.80
N THR A 508 -35.20 3.92 54.50
CA THR A 508 -36.14 2.88 54.93
C THR A 508 -35.80 2.50 56.37
N GLU A 509 -36.18 3.35 57.33
CA GLU A 509 -36.18 3.02 58.75
C GLU A 509 -37.59 3.31 59.29
N GLY A 510 -38.27 2.27 59.77
CA GLY A 510 -39.53 2.38 60.51
C GLY A 510 -40.77 1.79 59.85
N MET A 511 -40.84 0.46 59.72
CA MET A 511 -42.10 -0.28 59.82
C MET A 511 -41.85 -1.54 60.67
N GLU A 512 -41.69 -1.34 61.97
CA GLU A 512 -42.17 -2.29 62.97
C GLU A 512 -43.20 -1.55 63.82
N GLY A 513 -44.40 -2.14 63.91
CA GLY A 513 -45.60 -1.60 64.54
C GLY A 513 -46.79 -2.44 64.16
#